data_AF-A0A2M9G5B1-F1
#
_entry.id   AF-A0A2M9G5B1-F1
#
_cell.length_a   1.000
_cell.length_b   1.000
_cell.length_c   1.000
_cell.angle_alpha   90.00
_cell.angle_beta   90.00
_cell.angle_gamma   90.00
#
_symmetry.space_group_name_H-M   'P 1'
#
loop_
_entity.id
_entity.type
_entity.pdbx_description
1 polymer ?
#
loop_
_entity_poly.entity_id
_entity_poly.type
_entity_poly.pdbx_seq_one_letter_code
_entity_poly.pdbx_strand_id
1 'polypeptide(L)'
;MTEHFDAAAFGALRQTLGDQMVEMLLGKYLVQMEEKIGLLRQGVEARDMAQVRQQAHDLTSSSGSVGLGAMRDKASECEFAVKEGREDAALERARELIALAPETAAAIREAFPGLP
;
A
#
# COMPACT_ATOMS: atom_id res chain seq x y z
N MET A 1 -17.49 6.84 -5.95
CA MET A 1 -16.78 6.67 -4.67
C MET A 1 -15.46 6.05 -5.07
N THR A 2 -14.50 6.89 -5.43
CA THR A 2 -13.32 6.53 -6.23
C THR A 2 -12.15 7.37 -5.74
N GLU A 3 -11.91 7.37 -4.43
CA GLU A 3 -10.86 8.18 -3.79
C GLU A 3 -9.57 7.38 -3.52
N HIS A 4 -9.52 6.11 -3.92
CA HIS A 4 -8.37 5.23 -3.67
C HIS A 4 -7.41 5.09 -4.87
N PHE A 5 -7.78 5.59 -6.05
CA PHE A 5 -7.08 5.33 -7.32
C PHE A 5 -6.85 6.62 -8.11
N ASP A 6 -5.58 6.99 -8.34
CA ASP A 6 -5.26 8.08 -9.26
C ASP A 6 -5.43 7.62 -10.72
N ALA A 7 -6.65 7.79 -11.22
CA ALA A 7 -7.03 7.39 -12.57
C ALA A 7 -6.18 8.07 -13.67
N ALA A 8 -5.61 9.25 -13.40
CA ALA A 8 -4.80 9.97 -14.37
C ALA A 8 -3.38 9.39 -14.47
N ALA A 9 -2.73 9.15 -13.33
CA ALA A 9 -1.43 8.49 -13.28
C ALA A 9 -1.51 7.08 -13.91
N PHE A 10 -2.59 6.38 -13.61
CA PHE A 10 -2.85 5.06 -14.15
C PHE A 10 -3.10 5.05 -15.66
N GLY A 11 -3.91 5.99 -16.16
CA GLY A 11 -4.17 6.16 -17.59
C GLY A 11 -2.89 6.43 -18.39
N ALA A 12 -1.95 7.19 -17.83
CA ALA A 12 -0.64 7.43 -18.44
C ALA A 12 0.24 6.17 -18.47
N LEU A 13 0.27 5.39 -17.38
CA LEU A 13 0.98 4.11 -17.31
C LEU A 13 0.47 3.13 -18.36
N ARG A 14 -0.85 3.00 -18.48
CA ARG A 14 -1.52 2.13 -19.45
C ARG A 14 -1.20 2.52 -20.90
N GLN A 15 -1.22 3.80 -21.23
CA GLN A 15 -0.85 4.27 -22.56
C GLN A 15 0.63 4.04 -22.90
N THR A 16 1.50 4.01 -21.89
CA THR A 16 2.95 3.86 -22.08
C THR A 16 3.40 2.40 -22.13
N LEU A 17 2.86 1.55 -21.26
CA LEU A 17 3.31 0.16 -21.05
C LEU A 17 2.39 -0.90 -21.68
N GLY A 18 1.14 -0.53 -21.98
CA GLY A 18 0.12 -1.47 -22.45
C GLY A 18 -0.57 -2.24 -21.33
N ASP A 19 -1.81 -2.68 -21.59
CA ASP A 19 -2.69 -3.30 -20.59
C ASP A 19 -2.06 -4.53 -19.91
N GLN A 20 -1.45 -5.43 -20.68
CA GLN A 20 -0.85 -6.66 -20.14
C GLN A 20 0.32 -6.42 -19.17
N MET A 21 1.16 -5.41 -19.43
CA MET A 21 2.29 -5.11 -18.57
C MET A 21 1.82 -4.46 -17.26
N VAL A 22 0.78 -3.63 -17.34
CA VAL A 22 0.17 -3.01 -16.16
C VAL A 22 -0.52 -4.05 -15.29
N GLU A 23 -1.24 -5.02 -15.87
CA GLU A 23 -1.79 -6.15 -15.13
C GLU A 23 -0.68 -6.95 -14.41
N MET A 24 0.43 -7.24 -15.08
CA MET A 24 1.56 -7.93 -14.43
C MET A 24 2.15 -7.13 -13.26
N LEU A 25 2.31 -5.81 -13.42
CA LEU A 25 2.81 -4.93 -12.36
C LEU A 25 1.86 -4.86 -11.17
N LEU A 26 0.56 -4.73 -11.42
CA LEU A 26 -0.47 -4.71 -10.38
C LEU A 26 -0.57 -6.05 -9.65
N GLY A 27 -0.53 -7.17 -10.38
CA GLY A 27 -0.53 -8.51 -9.78
C GLY A 27 0.68 -8.71 -8.85
N LYS A 28 1.87 -8.29 -9.30
CA LYS A 28 3.08 -8.30 -8.47
C LYS A 28 2.95 -7.38 -7.25
N TYR A 29 2.38 -6.19 -7.44
CA TYR A 29 2.13 -5.25 -6.35
C TYR A 29 1.19 -5.84 -5.30
N LEU A 30 0.09 -6.49 -5.70
CA LEU A 30 -0.86 -7.13 -4.78
C LEU A 30 -0.17 -8.18 -3.90
N VAL A 31 0.60 -9.08 -4.50
CA VAL A 31 1.36 -10.09 -3.75
C VAL A 31 2.33 -9.43 -2.76
N GLN A 32 3.11 -8.45 -3.23
CA GLN A 32 4.05 -7.73 -2.37
C GLN A 32 3.33 -6.98 -1.24
N MET A 33 2.20 -6.35 -1.53
CA MET A 33 1.40 -5.64 -0.53
C MET A 33 0.91 -6.62 0.55
N GLU A 34 0.38 -7.78 0.17
CA GLU A 34 -0.06 -8.79 1.14
C GLU A 34 1.08 -9.29 2.03
N GLU A 35 2.26 -9.57 1.46
CA GLU A 35 3.46 -9.95 2.23
C GLU A 35 3.87 -8.85 3.22
N LYS A 36 3.91 -7.59 2.77
CA LYS A 36 4.30 -6.44 3.60
C LYS A 36 3.29 -6.16 4.70
N ILE A 37 2.00 -6.30 4.43
CA ILE A 37 0.94 -6.16 5.42
C ILE A 37 1.01 -7.29 6.45
N GLY A 38 1.36 -8.51 6.04
CA GLY A 38 1.64 -9.62 6.97
C GLY A 38 2.80 -9.31 7.91
N LEU A 39 3.91 -8.80 7.38
CA LEU A 39 5.06 -8.36 8.20
C LEU A 39 4.73 -7.15 9.09
N LEU A 40 3.89 -6.23 8.61
CA LEU A 40 3.44 -5.08 9.38
C LEU A 40 2.56 -5.52 10.56
N ARG A 41 1.66 -6.49 10.36
CA ARG A 41 0.87 -7.11 11.44
C ARG A 41 1.78 -7.70 12.51
N GLN A 42 2.78 -8.47 12.11
CA GLN A 42 3.77 -9.05 13.05
C GLN A 42 4.50 -7.96 13.83
N GLY A 43 4.96 -6.90 13.16
CA GLY A 43 5.61 -5.76 13.81
C GLY A 43 4.70 -5.04 14.81
N VAL A 44 3.41 -4.88 14.49
CA VAL A 44 2.41 -4.30 15.39
C VAL A 44 2.18 -5.18 16.62
N GLU A 45 2.05 -6.49 16.44
CA GLU A 45 1.84 -7.45 17.54
C GLU A 45 3.06 -7.54 18.47
N ALA A 46 4.26 -7.56 17.89
CA ALA A 46 5.52 -7.59 18.62
C ALA A 46 5.95 -6.21 19.17
N ARG A 47 5.24 -5.14 18.80
CA ARG A 47 5.65 -3.73 19.03
C ARG A 47 7.06 -3.42 18.51
N ASP A 48 7.47 -4.06 17.42
CA ASP A 48 8.74 -3.79 16.76
C ASP A 48 8.62 -2.56 15.86
N MET A 49 8.95 -1.40 16.40
CA MET A 49 8.88 -0.13 15.68
C MET A 49 9.85 -0.06 14.48
N ALA A 50 10.97 -0.80 14.53
CA ALA A 50 11.89 -0.86 13.40
C ALA A 50 11.25 -1.62 12.23
N GLN A 51 10.59 -2.73 12.52
CA GLN A 51 9.83 -3.49 11.53
C GLN A 51 8.65 -2.69 10.98
N VAL A 52 7.86 -2.05 11.85
CA VAL A 52 6.72 -1.20 11.46
C VAL A 52 7.17 -0.10 10.50
N ARG A 53 8.24 0.63 10.85
CA ARG A 53 8.79 1.69 10.00
C ARG A 53 9.25 1.16 8.64
N GLN A 54 9.96 0.02 8.62
CA GLN A 54 10.48 -0.53 7.39
C GLN A 54 9.35 -0.96 6.45
N GLN A 55 8.31 -1.62 6.96
CA GLN A 55 7.19 -2.05 6.12
C GLN A 55 6.36 -0.85 5.64
N ALA A 56 6.15 0.16 6.48
CA ALA A 56 5.48 1.40 6.09
C ALA A 56 6.25 2.16 5.00
N HIS A 57 7.58 2.23 5.11
CA HIS A 57 8.42 2.84 4.07
C HIS A 57 8.33 2.09 2.73
N ASP A 58 8.46 0.77 2.76
CA ASP A 58 8.36 -0.08 1.56
C ASP A 58 6.99 0.07 0.89
N LEU A 59 5.91 0.07 1.68
CA LEU A 59 4.55 0.28 1.19
C LEU A 59 4.35 1.67 0.59
N THR A 60 4.99 2.71 1.12
CA THR A 60 4.94 4.07 0.55
C THR A 60 5.54 4.10 -0.86
N SER A 61 6.70 3.47 -1.03
CA SER A 61 7.43 3.41 -2.30
C SER A 61 6.69 2.60 -3.37
N SER A 62 6.17 1.42 -2.98
CA SER A 62 5.44 0.56 -3.90
C SER A 62 4.09 1.18 -4.30
N SER A 63 3.35 1.75 -3.33
CA SER A 63 2.03 2.36 -3.57
C SER A 63 2.10 3.64 -4.41
N GLY A 64 3.16 4.43 -4.23
CA GLY A 64 3.42 5.62 -5.06
C GLY A 64 3.68 5.28 -6.53
N SER A 65 4.26 4.11 -6.80
CA SER A 65 4.58 3.67 -8.16
C SER A 65 3.36 3.20 -8.96
N VAL A 66 2.28 2.82 -8.28
CA VAL A 66 1.04 2.30 -8.89
C VAL A 66 -0.14 3.28 -8.80
N GLY A 67 0.05 4.49 -8.25
CA GLY A 67 -0.98 5.53 -8.17
C GLY A 67 -1.97 5.38 -7.00
N LEU A 68 -1.59 4.64 -5.95
CA LEU A 68 -2.42 4.44 -4.76
C LEU A 68 -2.14 5.50 -3.70
N GLY A 69 -2.64 6.72 -3.94
CA GLY A 69 -2.43 7.87 -3.07
C GLY A 69 -2.82 7.60 -1.61
N ALA A 70 -4.00 7.00 -1.39
CA ALA A 70 -4.50 6.72 -0.04
C ALA A 70 -3.59 5.78 0.77
N MET A 71 -3.10 4.69 0.17
CA MET A 71 -2.16 3.79 0.85
C MET A 71 -0.81 4.47 1.10
N ARG A 72 -0.30 5.21 0.11
CA ARG A 72 0.97 5.95 0.23
C ARG A 72 0.91 6.94 1.39
N ASP A 73 -0.16 7.73 1.48
CA ASP A 73 -0.29 8.78 2.48
C ASP A 73 -0.39 8.16 3.88
N LYS A 74 -1.21 7.11 4.06
CA LYS A 74 -1.32 6.38 5.34
C LYS A 74 0.00 5.72 5.77
N ALA A 75 0.72 5.12 4.81
CA ALA A 75 2.02 4.54 5.07
C ALA A 75 3.06 5.60 5.47
N SER A 76 3.01 6.78 4.84
CA SER A 76 3.87 7.91 5.19
C SER A 76 3.56 8.47 6.59
N GLU A 77 2.28 8.61 6.95
CA GLU A 77 1.86 9.00 8.30
C GLU A 77 2.37 8.03 9.37
N CYS A 78 2.30 6.72 9.09
CA CYS A 78 2.85 5.68 9.98
C CYS A 78 4.37 5.81 10.13
N GLU A 79 5.11 5.97 9.02
CA GLU A 79 6.56 6.16 9.05
C GLU A 79 6.96 7.40 9.86
N PHE A 80 6.22 8.50 9.70
CA PHE A 80 6.47 9.75 10.42
C PHE A 80 6.21 9.61 11.92
N ALA A 81 5.12 8.97 12.32
CA ALA A 81 4.80 8.72 13.72
C ALA A 81 5.89 7.88 14.42
N VAL A 82 6.47 6.89 13.75
CA VAL A 82 7.62 6.13 14.29
C VAL A 82 8.84 7.03 14.46
N LYS A 83 9.17 7.87 13.46
CA LYS A 83 10.31 8.79 13.53
C LYS A 83 10.18 9.82 14.65
N GLU A 84 8.97 10.27 14.94
CA GLU A 84 8.69 11.20 16.05
C GLU A 84 8.65 10.53 17.43
N GLY A 85 8.86 9.20 17.52
CA GLY A 85 8.77 8.45 18.76
C GLY A 85 7.36 8.33 19.32
N ARG A 86 6.33 8.56 18.50
CA ARG A 86 4.91 8.43 18.88
C ARG A 86 4.44 7.00 18.62
N GLU A 87 4.92 6.05 19.42
CA GLU A 87 4.66 4.62 19.21
C GLU A 87 3.17 4.27 19.15
N ASP A 88 2.34 4.78 20.06
CA ASP A 88 0.90 4.49 20.05
C ASP A 88 0.24 4.98 18.76
N ALA A 89 0.58 6.20 18.32
CA ALA A 89 0.08 6.75 17.07
C ALA A 89 0.58 5.94 15.86
N ALA A 90 1.85 5.50 15.87
CA ALA A 90 2.40 4.65 14.82
C ALA A 90 1.68 3.31 14.72
N LEU A 91 1.37 2.69 15.86
CA LEU A 91 0.61 1.44 15.93
C LEU A 91 -0.84 1.62 15.45
N GLU A 92 -1.49 2.73 15.81
CA GLU A 92 -2.83 3.05 15.28
C GLU A 92 -2.80 3.21 13.75
N ARG A 93 -1.85 3.99 13.22
CA ARG A 93 -1.72 4.18 11.77
C ARG A 93 -1.34 2.90 11.03
N ALA A 94 -0.51 2.05 11.64
CA ALA A 94 -0.22 0.74 11.08
C ALA A 94 -1.48 -0.14 11.01
N ARG A 95 -2.35 -0.13 12.03
CA ARG A 95 -3.62 -0.86 12.02
C ARG A 95 -4.59 -0.32 10.96
N GLU A 96 -4.66 1.00 10.79
CA GLU A 96 -5.44 1.61 9.70
C GLU A 96 -4.93 1.15 8.33
N LEU A 97 -3.61 1.13 8.11
CA LEU A 97 -3.01 0.67 6.87
C LEU A 97 -3.30 -0.83 6.61
N ILE A 98 -3.26 -1.65 7.66
CA ILE A 98 -3.63 -3.06 7.63
C ILE A 98 -5.11 -3.25 7.24
N ALA A 99 -6.00 -2.38 7.71
CA ALA A 99 -7.43 -2.43 7.40
C ALA A 99 -7.72 -1.95 5.97
N LEU A 100 -6.95 -0.98 5.46
CA LEU A 100 -7.12 -0.41 4.12
C LEU A 100 -6.62 -1.33 2.99
N ALA A 101 -5.66 -2.20 3.28
CA ALA A 101 -5.07 -3.13 2.31
C ALA A 101 -6.10 -4.02 1.57
N PRO A 102 -7.03 -4.72 2.23
CA PRO A 102 -8.04 -5.53 1.53
C PRO A 102 -8.98 -4.69 0.66
N GLU A 103 -9.36 -3.49 1.08
CA GLU A 103 -10.19 -2.57 0.28
C GLU A 103 -9.45 -2.12 -0.99
N THR A 104 -8.17 -1.83 -0.85
CA THR A 104 -7.29 -1.46 -1.97
C THR A 104 -7.12 -2.63 -2.95
N ALA A 105 -6.92 -3.85 -2.43
CA ALA A 105 -6.83 -5.05 -3.25
C ALA A 105 -8.13 -5.32 -4.03
N ALA A 106 -9.29 -5.15 -3.38
CA ALA A 106 -10.59 -5.29 -4.01
C ALA A 106 -10.77 -4.25 -5.14
N ALA A 107 -10.47 -2.99 -4.88
CA ALA A 107 -10.55 -1.92 -5.89
C ALA A 107 -9.64 -2.19 -7.11
N ILE A 108 -8.43 -2.70 -6.90
CA ILE A 108 -7.54 -3.11 -7.99
C ILE A 108 -8.16 -4.25 -8.81
N ARG A 109 -8.67 -5.30 -8.16
CA ARG A 109 -9.27 -6.44 -8.85
C ARG A 109 -10.56 -6.07 -9.58
N GLU A 110 -11.36 -5.13 -9.07
CA GLU A 110 -12.53 -4.60 -9.79
C GLU A 110 -12.13 -3.82 -11.04
N ALA A 111 -11.06 -3.03 -10.97
CA ALA A 111 -10.54 -2.31 -12.12
C ALA A 111 -9.84 -3.24 -13.14
N PHE A 112 -9.28 -4.36 -12.67
CA PHE A 112 -8.53 -5.35 -13.48
C PHE A 112 -8.98 -6.78 -13.15
N PRO A 113 -10.14 -7.22 -13.67
CA PRO A 113 -10.67 -8.56 -13.40
C PRO A 113 -9.82 -9.70 -13.99
N GLY A 114 -8.83 -9.38 -14.83
CA GLY A 114 -7.85 -10.32 -15.38
C GLY A 114 -6.67 -10.63 -14.44
N LEU A 115 -6.59 -9.96 -13.28
CA LEU A 115 -5.57 -10.24 -12.27
C LEU A 115 -5.85 -11.56 -11.54
N PRO A 116 -4.81 -12.35 -11.21
CA PRO A 116 -4.93 -13.57 -10.43
C PRO A 116 -5.40 -13.33 -8.98
#